data_AF-A0A8C0ZP22-F1
#
_entry.id   AF-A0A8C0ZP22-F1
#
_cell.length_a   1.000
_cell.length_b   1.000
_cell.length_c   1.000
_cell.angle_alpha   90.00
_cell.angle_beta   90.00
_cell.angle_gamma   90.00
#
_symmetry.space_group_name_H-M   'P 1'
#
loop_
_entity.id
_entity.type
_entity.pdbx_description
1 polymer ?
#
loop_
_entity_poly.entity_id
_entity_poly.type
_entity_poly.pdbx_seq_one_letter_code
_entity_poly.pdbx_strand_id
1 'polypeptide(L)'
;MGTPSGLQTDCEALLSRFQEIDSVRFEDFTELWRSMKFGTIFCGKMRNLEKNMFTKEALALAWRYFLPPYTFQIRVGALYLLYGLYNSQLCQPKQKIRVALKDWDEVLKFQQDLINAQHFDAAYIFRKLRLDKAFHFTAMPKLLSYRMKKKIQRAEVTEEFKDPNDRVMKLITSDVLEEMLNVHDHYQNMKHVISTEKSKPDQALSLIKDDFFDNIKNIILEHQQWHKDRKNPSLKSKTKDGEENREESSRDSERCERAESLAKIKSKAFSVVIQASKSRRHRQVKLDSSDSDSASGQIQTKASKKKRTKETSKSAGRRMSSRSKELGFELRSSRLPRQVLLQLEPLHQPSKLRLV
;
A
#
# COMPACT_ATOMS: atom_id res chain seq x y z
N MET A 1 -9.87 -10.62 -6.13
CA MET A 1 -8.90 -11.22 -5.23
C MET A 1 -8.85 -10.30 -4.03
N GLY A 2 -9.57 -10.68 -2.97
CA GLY A 2 -9.22 -10.19 -1.64
C GLY A 2 -7.86 -10.77 -1.28
N THR A 3 -7.13 -10.12 -0.39
CA THR A 3 -5.89 -10.67 0.15
C THR A 3 -6.15 -12.10 0.64
N PRO A 4 -5.31 -13.10 0.30
CA PRO A 4 -5.47 -14.43 0.86
C PRO A 4 -5.36 -14.31 2.38
N SER A 5 -6.38 -14.78 3.10
CA SER A 5 -6.50 -14.58 4.56
C SER A 5 -5.24 -15.01 5.31
N GLY A 6 -4.63 -16.12 4.89
CA GLY A 6 -3.38 -16.62 5.50
C GLY A 6 -2.19 -15.65 5.38
N LEU A 7 -2.01 -14.97 4.25
CA LEU A 7 -0.91 -14.01 4.07
C LEU A 7 -1.06 -12.82 5.02
N GLN A 8 -2.29 -12.36 5.24
CA GLN A 8 -2.55 -11.30 6.19
C GLN A 8 -2.27 -11.75 7.62
N THR A 9 -2.77 -12.92 8.00
CA THR A 9 -2.50 -13.50 9.31
C THR A 9 -1.01 -13.67 9.57
N ASP A 10 -0.24 -14.15 8.58
CA ASP A 10 1.20 -14.36 8.74
C ASP A 10 1.96 -13.02 8.90
N CYS A 11 1.62 -12.01 8.10
CA CYS A 11 2.20 -10.67 8.20
C CYS A 11 1.85 -10.01 9.55
N GLU A 12 0.59 -10.10 9.97
CA GLU A 12 0.13 -9.54 11.25
C GLU A 12 0.80 -10.28 12.42
N ALA A 13 0.86 -11.61 12.42
CA ALA A 13 1.55 -12.38 13.46
C ALA A 13 3.03 -12.01 13.58
N LEU A 14 3.71 -11.77 12.45
CA LEU A 14 5.10 -11.30 12.46
C LEU A 14 5.21 -9.89 13.06
N LEU A 15 4.33 -8.97 12.67
CA LEU A 15 4.35 -7.60 13.18
C LEU A 15 3.95 -7.52 14.66
N SER A 16 2.99 -8.31 15.12
CA SER A 16 2.59 -8.42 16.54
C SER A 16 3.75 -8.91 17.39
N ARG A 17 4.42 -9.99 16.99
CA ARG A 17 5.60 -10.49 17.71
C ARG A 17 6.74 -9.49 17.71
N PHE A 18 6.93 -8.76 16.61
CA PHE A 18 7.94 -7.70 16.57
C PHE A 18 7.60 -6.56 17.53
N GLN A 19 6.31 -6.23 17.66
CA GLN A 19 5.83 -5.25 18.63
C GLN A 19 6.12 -5.69 20.08
N GLU A 20 5.90 -6.97 20.40
CA GLU A 20 6.16 -7.55 21.73
C GLU A 20 7.64 -7.54 22.16
N ILE A 21 8.58 -7.53 21.21
CA ILE A 21 10.02 -7.47 21.51
C ILE A 21 10.42 -6.09 22.10
N ASP A 22 9.57 -5.07 21.95
CA ASP A 22 9.83 -3.68 22.37
C ASP A 22 11.15 -3.11 21.81
N SER A 23 11.50 -3.56 20.61
CA SER A 23 12.66 -3.10 19.84
C SER A 23 12.24 -2.68 18.44
N VAL A 24 13.01 -1.77 17.87
CA VAL A 24 12.89 -1.30 16.47
C VAL A 24 14.12 -1.68 15.64
N ARG A 25 15.02 -2.49 16.20
CA ARG A 25 16.28 -2.88 15.57
C ARG A 25 16.07 -3.91 14.47
N PHE A 26 16.83 -3.76 13.39
CA PHE A 26 16.78 -4.71 12.28
C PHE A 26 17.28 -6.10 12.70
N GLU A 27 18.25 -6.17 13.61
CA GLU A 27 18.81 -7.42 14.10
C GLU A 27 17.71 -8.33 14.68
N ASP A 28 16.90 -7.80 15.59
CA ASP A 28 15.79 -8.52 16.24
C ASP A 28 14.72 -8.93 15.23
N PHE A 29 14.40 -8.05 14.28
CA PHE A 29 13.49 -8.37 13.19
C PHE A 29 13.99 -9.56 12.35
N THR A 30 15.29 -9.62 12.04
CA THR A 30 15.84 -10.73 11.24
C THR A 30 15.84 -12.05 12.00
N GLU A 31 15.99 -12.03 13.33
CA GLU A 31 15.84 -13.21 14.15
C GLU A 31 14.41 -13.74 14.09
N LEU A 32 13.42 -12.85 14.25
CA LEU A 32 12.00 -13.20 14.13
C LEU A 32 11.65 -13.72 12.72
N TRP A 33 12.16 -13.06 11.68
CA TRP A 33 11.98 -13.48 10.29
C TRP A 33 12.48 -14.91 10.06
N ARG A 34 13.64 -15.26 10.62
CA ARG A 34 14.23 -16.60 10.52
C ARG A 34 13.48 -17.62 11.37
N SER A 35 13.11 -17.28 12.60
CA SER A 35 12.40 -18.19 13.50
C SER A 35 11.03 -18.57 12.95
N MET A 36 10.32 -17.63 12.33
CA MET A 36 9.05 -17.85 11.64
C MET A 36 9.23 -18.48 10.24
N LYS A 37 10.46 -18.69 9.78
CA LYS A 37 10.79 -19.15 8.42
C LYS A 37 10.12 -18.30 7.33
N PHE A 38 9.92 -17.01 7.58
CA PHE A 38 9.13 -16.14 6.72
C PHE A 38 9.73 -15.98 5.31
N GLY A 39 11.03 -16.24 5.16
CA GLY A 39 11.70 -16.32 3.86
C GLY A 39 11.10 -17.36 2.90
N THR A 40 10.41 -18.40 3.41
CA THR A 40 9.79 -19.44 2.57
C THR A 40 8.40 -19.09 2.05
N ILE A 41 7.91 -17.86 2.29
CA ILE A 41 6.57 -17.44 1.87
C ILE A 41 6.31 -17.55 0.36
N PHE A 42 7.38 -17.51 -0.45
CA PHE A 42 7.31 -17.67 -1.90
C PHE A 42 7.56 -19.10 -2.40
N CYS A 43 7.89 -20.05 -1.51
CA CYS A 43 8.30 -21.41 -1.88
C CYS A 43 7.14 -22.36 -2.23
N GLY A 44 5.92 -21.85 -2.38
CA GLY A 44 4.78 -22.62 -2.88
C GLY A 44 4.92 -23.03 -4.35
N LYS A 45 4.31 -24.16 -4.72
CA LYS A 45 4.17 -24.58 -6.12
C LYS A 45 3.14 -23.67 -6.82
N MET A 46 3.59 -22.51 -7.29
CA MET A 46 2.78 -21.52 -8.00
C MET A 46 3.24 -21.37 -9.44
N ARG A 47 2.29 -21.09 -10.36
CA ARG A 47 2.63 -20.68 -11.73
C ARG A 47 3.22 -19.26 -11.72
N ASN A 48 3.98 -18.89 -12.75
CA ASN A 48 4.65 -17.57 -12.79
C ASN A 48 3.68 -16.38 -12.66
N LEU A 49 2.49 -16.46 -13.26
CA LEU A 49 1.47 -15.42 -13.12
C LEU A 49 0.95 -15.32 -11.67
N GLU A 50 0.72 -16.46 -11.03
CA GLU A 50 0.28 -16.54 -9.62
C GLU A 50 1.36 -15.99 -8.69
N LYS A 51 2.63 -16.35 -8.91
CA LYS A 51 3.78 -15.80 -8.17
C LYS A 51 3.83 -14.27 -8.26
N ASN A 52 3.66 -13.73 -9.47
CA ASN A 52 3.66 -12.28 -9.69
C ASN A 52 2.47 -11.61 -8.98
N MET A 53 1.28 -12.21 -9.03
CA MET A 53 0.11 -11.69 -8.34
C MET A 53 0.29 -11.74 -6.83
N PHE A 54 0.71 -12.88 -6.29
CA PHE A 54 0.97 -13.07 -4.87
C PHE A 54 2.01 -12.07 -4.35
N THR A 55 3.12 -11.89 -5.06
CA THR A 55 4.16 -10.93 -4.67
C THR A 55 3.64 -9.49 -4.67
N LYS A 56 2.84 -9.11 -5.66
CA LYS A 56 2.20 -7.78 -5.68
C LYS A 56 1.24 -7.60 -4.50
N GLU A 57 0.49 -8.63 -4.14
CA GLU A 57 -0.42 -8.60 -2.99
C GLU A 57 0.34 -8.52 -1.66
N ALA A 58 1.41 -9.28 -1.49
CA ALA A 58 2.27 -9.23 -0.31
C ALA A 58 2.93 -7.86 -0.11
N LEU A 59 3.53 -7.30 -1.16
CA LEU A 59 4.12 -5.96 -1.10
C LEU A 59 3.07 -4.88 -0.85
N ALA A 60 1.89 -4.97 -1.47
CA ALA A 60 0.80 -4.03 -1.24
C ALA A 60 0.23 -4.13 0.19
N LEU A 61 0.24 -5.33 0.77
CA LEU A 61 -0.20 -5.55 2.15
C LEU A 61 0.80 -4.97 3.14
N ALA A 62 2.09 -5.27 3.00
CA ALA A 62 3.14 -4.69 3.83
C ALA A 62 3.17 -3.15 3.73
N TRP A 63 2.96 -2.60 2.52
CA TRP A 63 2.84 -1.16 2.31
C TRP A 63 1.72 -0.50 3.11
N ARG A 64 0.61 -1.22 3.39
CA ARG A 64 -0.47 -0.67 4.21
C ARG A 64 0.00 -0.43 5.64
N TYR A 65 0.73 -1.37 6.25
CA TYR A 65 1.24 -1.25 7.62
C TYR A 65 2.33 -0.19 7.76
N PHE A 66 3.00 0.17 6.67
CA PHE A 66 4.03 1.21 6.66
C PHE A 66 3.45 2.63 6.75
N LEU A 67 2.19 2.83 6.37
CA LEU A 67 1.54 4.15 6.39
C LEU A 67 0.79 4.41 7.69
N PRO A 68 0.52 5.67 8.07
CA PRO A 68 -0.38 6.00 9.17
C PRO A 68 -1.75 5.31 9.02
N PRO A 69 -2.44 4.95 10.12
CA PRO A 69 -2.24 5.43 11.50
C PRO A 69 -1.48 4.47 12.44
N TYR A 70 -0.69 3.53 11.90
CA TYR A 70 0.02 2.55 12.74
C TYR A 70 1.16 3.18 13.56
N THR A 71 1.52 2.53 14.67
CA THR A 71 2.60 2.99 15.56
C THR A 71 3.94 3.08 14.84
N PHE A 72 4.86 3.86 15.40
CA PHE A 72 6.22 3.97 14.88
C PHE A 72 6.89 2.59 14.72
N GLN A 73 6.81 1.73 15.74
CA GLN A 73 7.39 0.39 15.72
C GLN A 73 6.77 -0.51 14.63
N ILE A 74 5.44 -0.50 14.48
CA ILE A 74 4.78 -1.27 13.40
C ILE A 74 5.20 -0.76 12.03
N ARG A 75 5.33 0.56 11.85
CA ARG A 75 5.80 1.15 10.58
C ARG A 75 7.25 0.78 10.28
N VAL A 76 8.13 0.74 11.28
CA VAL A 76 9.50 0.21 11.15
C VAL A 76 9.49 -1.27 10.77
N GLY A 77 8.70 -2.09 11.47
CA GLY A 77 8.54 -3.51 11.14
C GLY A 77 7.99 -3.73 9.73
N ALA A 78 7.06 -2.90 9.28
CA ALA A 78 6.52 -2.94 7.92
C ALA A 78 7.57 -2.56 6.86
N LEU A 79 8.46 -1.61 7.16
CA LEU A 79 9.60 -1.28 6.30
C LEU A 79 10.56 -2.47 6.17
N TYR A 80 10.86 -3.16 7.28
CA TYR A 80 11.67 -4.38 7.26
C TYR A 80 10.98 -5.52 6.52
N LEU A 81 9.66 -5.67 6.69
CA LEU A 81 8.84 -6.63 5.96
C LEU A 81 8.86 -6.36 4.44
N LEU A 82 8.73 -5.11 4.01
CA LEU A 82 8.88 -4.71 2.60
C LEU A 82 10.26 -5.08 2.06
N TYR A 83 11.31 -4.83 2.83
CA TYR A 83 12.68 -5.18 2.47
C TYR A 83 12.87 -6.70 2.34
N GLY A 84 12.38 -7.47 3.31
CA GLY A 84 12.42 -8.92 3.30
C GLY A 84 11.70 -9.49 2.08
N LEU A 85 10.43 -9.11 1.88
CA LEU A 85 9.59 -9.56 0.77
C LEU A 85 10.19 -9.19 -0.61
N TYR A 86 10.70 -7.96 -0.76
CA TYR A 86 11.28 -7.52 -2.02
C TYR A 86 12.54 -8.31 -2.40
N ASN A 87 13.31 -8.75 -1.41
CA ASN A 87 14.56 -9.48 -1.63
C ASN A 87 14.39 -11.01 -1.68
N SER A 88 13.39 -11.56 -1.00
CA SER A 88 13.10 -13.00 -1.02
C SER A 88 12.18 -13.43 -2.16
N GLN A 89 11.57 -12.49 -2.90
CA GLN A 89 10.70 -12.83 -4.02
C GLN A 89 11.40 -13.66 -5.10
N LEU A 90 10.66 -14.60 -5.68
CA LEU A 90 11.14 -15.49 -6.74
C LEU A 90 10.70 -15.02 -8.15
N CYS A 91 10.25 -13.78 -8.28
CA CYS A 91 9.77 -13.22 -9.54
C CYS A 91 10.93 -12.70 -10.40
N GLN A 92 10.89 -13.00 -11.71
CA GLN A 92 11.79 -12.44 -12.70
C GLN A 92 10.97 -11.83 -13.86
N PRO A 93 11.05 -10.51 -14.11
CA PRO A 93 11.75 -9.50 -13.30
C PRO A 93 11.11 -9.31 -11.90
N LYS A 94 11.86 -8.74 -10.95
CA LYS A 94 11.36 -8.42 -9.61
C LYS A 94 10.14 -7.51 -9.68
N GLN A 95 9.10 -7.86 -8.93
CA GLN A 95 7.94 -7.00 -8.70
C GLN A 95 8.33 -5.84 -7.79
N LYS A 96 7.87 -4.65 -8.17
CA LYS A 96 8.13 -3.39 -7.46
C LYS A 96 7.00 -3.04 -6.50
N ILE A 97 7.35 -2.32 -5.44
CA ILE A 97 6.42 -1.77 -4.45
C ILE A 97 5.68 -0.61 -5.10
N ARG A 98 4.35 -0.73 -5.24
CA ARG A 98 3.52 0.33 -5.83
C ARG A 98 3.24 1.40 -4.77
N VAL A 99 3.64 2.63 -5.07
CA VAL A 99 3.47 3.77 -4.17
C VAL A 99 2.57 4.79 -4.84
N ALA A 100 1.59 5.32 -4.11
CA ALA A 100 0.83 6.48 -4.59
C ALA A 100 1.59 7.76 -4.28
N LEU A 101 1.64 8.68 -5.24
CA LEU A 101 2.40 9.91 -5.08
C LEU A 101 1.92 10.75 -3.87
N LYS A 102 0.61 10.74 -3.60
CA LYS A 102 0.01 11.42 -2.44
C LYS A 102 0.52 10.94 -1.08
N ASP A 103 1.04 9.71 -1.00
CA ASP A 103 1.50 9.13 0.26
C ASP A 103 3.00 9.43 0.46
N TRP A 104 3.71 9.94 -0.56
CA TRP A 104 5.16 10.07 -0.54
C TRP A 104 5.67 11.09 0.48
N ASP A 105 4.94 12.18 0.70
CA ASP A 105 5.31 13.17 1.71
C ASP A 105 5.34 12.57 3.12
N GLU A 106 4.39 11.68 3.43
CA GLU A 106 4.36 10.94 4.71
C GLU A 106 5.52 9.94 4.84
N VAL A 107 6.00 9.41 3.72
CA VAL A 107 7.18 8.53 3.68
C VAL A 107 8.46 9.33 3.95
N LEU A 108 8.58 10.53 3.38
CA LEU A 108 9.73 11.40 3.61
C LEU A 108 9.77 11.93 5.04
N LYS A 109 8.62 12.32 5.61
CA LYS A 109 8.51 12.66 7.03
C LYS A 109 8.97 11.51 7.92
N PHE A 110 8.47 10.30 7.64
CA PHE A 110 8.88 9.11 8.41
C PHE A 110 10.38 8.82 8.29
N GLN A 111 10.97 8.99 7.10
CA GLN A 111 12.42 8.87 6.95
C GLN A 111 13.17 9.87 7.86
N GLN A 112 12.67 11.10 7.95
CA GLN A 112 13.24 12.11 8.85
C GLN A 112 13.08 11.71 10.32
N ASP A 113 11.93 11.16 10.70
CA ASP A 113 11.68 10.65 12.05
C ASP A 113 12.67 9.53 12.42
N LEU A 114 12.95 8.60 11.50
CA LEU A 114 13.96 7.55 11.70
C LEU A 114 15.36 8.12 11.98
N ILE A 115 15.75 9.15 11.23
CA ILE A 115 17.06 9.81 11.38
C ILE A 115 17.13 10.57 12.70
N ASN A 116 16.08 11.33 13.03
CA ASN A 116 16.01 12.11 14.27
C ASN A 116 16.04 11.20 15.51
N ALA A 117 15.37 10.05 15.45
CA ALA A 117 15.39 9.03 16.49
C ALA A 117 16.64 8.12 16.46
N GLN A 118 17.60 8.39 15.58
CA GLN A 118 18.87 7.65 15.44
C GLN A 118 18.72 6.16 15.08
N HIS A 119 17.60 5.77 14.46
CA HIS A 119 17.38 4.43 13.91
C HIS A 119 17.97 4.30 12.51
N PHE A 120 19.30 4.35 12.44
CA PHE A 120 20.05 4.40 11.17
C PHE A 120 19.97 3.11 10.34
N ASP A 121 19.74 1.96 10.98
CA ASP A 121 19.47 0.68 10.33
C ASP A 121 18.18 0.72 9.50
N ALA A 122 17.09 1.23 10.08
CA ALA A 122 15.84 1.47 9.36
C ALA A 122 16.00 2.49 8.23
N ALA A 123 16.68 3.61 8.51
CA ALA A 123 16.97 4.62 7.49
C ALA A 123 17.82 4.05 6.33
N TYR A 124 18.80 3.20 6.65
CA TYR A 124 19.63 2.50 5.68
C TYR A 124 18.79 1.55 4.81
N ILE A 125 17.88 0.78 5.41
CA ILE A 125 17.01 -0.14 4.66
C ILE A 125 16.10 0.61 3.68
N PHE A 126 15.52 1.74 4.11
CA PHE A 126 14.76 2.60 3.21
C PHE A 126 15.63 3.11 2.06
N ARG A 127 16.83 3.61 2.36
CA ARG A 127 17.81 4.05 1.35
C ARG A 127 18.18 2.90 0.39
N LYS A 128 18.39 1.69 0.89
CA LYS A 128 18.73 0.51 0.11
C LYS A 128 17.62 0.15 -0.88
N LEU A 129 16.36 0.15 -0.45
CA LEU A 129 15.20 -0.05 -1.33
C LEU A 129 15.13 0.99 -2.46
N ARG A 130 15.48 2.25 -2.19
CA ARG A 130 15.55 3.30 -3.22
C ARG A 130 16.66 3.03 -4.23
N LEU A 131 17.86 2.69 -3.77
CA LEU A 131 19.01 2.38 -4.63
C LEU A 131 18.72 1.17 -5.53
N ASP A 132 18.05 0.16 -4.98
CA ASP A 132 17.65 -1.04 -5.72
C ASP A 132 16.45 -0.79 -6.67
N LYS A 133 15.98 0.46 -6.78
CA LYS A 133 14.83 0.89 -7.62
C LYS A 133 13.57 0.06 -7.34
N ALA A 134 13.36 -0.29 -6.07
CA ALA A 134 12.27 -1.15 -5.62
C ALA A 134 10.89 -0.49 -5.72
N PHE A 135 10.82 0.84 -5.70
CA PHE A 135 9.57 1.60 -5.76
C PHE A 135 9.10 1.86 -7.20
N HIS A 136 7.80 1.73 -7.41
CA HIS A 136 7.10 2.11 -8.63
C HIS A 136 6.02 3.13 -8.28
N PHE A 137 6.25 4.39 -8.67
CA PHE A 137 5.32 5.48 -8.44
C PHE A 137 4.10 5.36 -9.37
N THR A 138 2.92 5.48 -8.79
CA THR A 138 1.63 5.24 -9.45
C THR A 138 0.60 6.24 -8.97
N ALA A 139 -0.49 6.43 -9.73
CA ALA A 139 -1.60 7.27 -9.28
C ALA A 139 -2.39 6.62 -8.12
N MET A 140 -2.52 5.29 -8.15
CA MET A 140 -3.21 4.50 -7.12
C MET A 140 -2.39 3.26 -6.76
N PRO A 141 -2.26 2.91 -5.45
CA PRO A 141 -1.45 1.77 -5.02
C PRO A 141 -2.04 0.46 -5.55
N LYS A 142 -3.37 0.34 -5.49
CA LYS A 142 -4.12 -0.81 -6.00
C LYS A 142 -4.44 -0.63 -7.49
N LEU A 143 -4.20 -1.69 -8.27
CA LEU A 143 -4.53 -1.68 -9.69
C LEU A 143 -6.05 -1.60 -9.88
N LEU A 144 -6.50 -0.60 -10.64
CA LEU A 144 -7.90 -0.47 -11.04
C LEU A 144 -8.17 -1.33 -12.27
N SER A 145 -9.25 -2.12 -12.23
CA SER A 145 -9.71 -2.91 -13.38
C SER A 145 -11.04 -2.37 -13.87
N TYR A 146 -11.12 -1.96 -15.13
CA TYR A 146 -12.37 -1.57 -15.78
C TYR A 146 -13.34 -2.76 -15.81
N ARG A 147 -14.63 -2.55 -15.51
CA ARG A 147 -15.76 -3.52 -15.50
C ARG A 147 -15.96 -4.43 -14.29
N MET A 148 -15.22 -4.27 -13.18
CA MET A 148 -15.59 -4.92 -11.92
C MET A 148 -16.05 -3.87 -10.92
N LYS A 149 -17.36 -3.82 -10.62
CA LYS A 149 -17.87 -3.17 -9.41
C LYS A 149 -17.40 -3.98 -8.19
N LYS A 150 -16.11 -3.98 -7.90
CA LYS A 150 -15.62 -4.47 -6.61
C LYS A 150 -16.01 -3.41 -5.60
N LYS A 151 -16.79 -3.80 -4.59
CA LYS A 151 -16.89 -3.02 -3.36
C LYS A 151 -15.45 -2.71 -2.96
N ILE A 152 -15.11 -1.43 -2.86
CA ILE A 152 -13.90 -0.99 -2.20
C ILE A 152 -14.11 -1.44 -0.76
N GLN A 153 -13.69 -2.66 -0.43
CA GLN A 153 -13.53 -3.06 0.95
C GLN A 153 -12.51 -2.07 1.48
N ARG A 154 -12.98 -1.13 2.31
CA ARG A 154 -12.08 -0.38 3.17
C ARG A 154 -11.25 -1.44 3.85
N ALA A 155 -9.94 -1.35 3.62
CA ALA A 155 -8.95 -2.06 4.38
C ALA A 155 -9.35 -1.97 5.85
N GLU A 156 -9.80 -3.08 6.44
CA GLU A 156 -9.92 -3.16 7.89
C GLU A 156 -8.55 -2.77 8.46
N VAL A 157 -8.56 -1.73 9.28
CA VAL A 157 -7.35 -1.21 9.91
C VAL A 157 -7.18 -2.03 11.17
N THR A 158 -6.06 -2.71 11.32
CA THR A 158 -5.77 -3.54 12.49
C THR A 158 -5.64 -2.62 13.71
N GLU A 159 -6.69 -2.55 14.54
CA GLU A 159 -6.78 -1.60 15.66
C GLU A 159 -5.66 -1.80 16.68
N GLU A 160 -5.20 -3.04 16.86
CA GLU A 160 -4.10 -3.43 17.77
C GLU A 160 -2.76 -2.77 17.42
N PHE A 161 -2.57 -2.41 16.15
CA PHE A 161 -1.33 -1.80 15.65
C PHE A 161 -1.33 -0.28 15.68
N LYS A 162 -2.43 0.34 16.10
CA LYS A 162 -2.47 1.78 16.32
C LYS A 162 -1.90 2.10 17.68
N ASP A 163 -1.32 3.29 17.81
CA ASP A 163 -1.04 3.81 19.15
C ASP A 163 -2.39 3.90 19.87
N PRO A 164 -2.52 3.38 21.11
CA PRO A 164 -3.66 3.73 21.95
C PRO A 164 -3.72 5.24 21.94
N ASN A 165 -4.73 5.75 21.26
CA ASN A 165 -4.83 7.12 20.75
C ASN A 165 -5.07 8.14 21.89
N ASP A 166 -4.61 7.79 23.09
CA ASP A 166 -5.20 8.15 24.35
C ASP A 166 -4.18 8.10 25.48
N ARG A 167 -2.87 8.15 25.20
CA ARG A 167 -1.86 8.21 26.28
C ARG A 167 -2.13 9.38 27.24
N VAL A 168 -2.53 10.53 26.69
CA VAL A 168 -2.91 11.72 27.48
C VAL A 168 -4.18 11.48 28.30
N MET A 169 -5.22 10.89 27.73
CA MET A 169 -6.47 10.61 28.48
C MET A 169 -6.34 9.42 29.43
N LYS A 170 -5.39 8.50 29.17
CA LYS A 170 -5.00 7.42 30.09
C LYS A 170 -4.24 7.95 31.28
N LEU A 171 -3.42 8.99 31.10
CA LEU A 171 -2.69 9.66 32.18
C LEU A 171 -3.59 10.60 32.99
N ILE A 172 -4.54 11.26 32.33
CA ILE A 172 -5.42 12.25 32.93
C ILE A 172 -6.84 11.67 33.01
N THR A 173 -7.04 10.76 33.96
CA THR A 173 -8.35 10.22 34.29
C THR A 173 -9.18 11.25 35.06
N SER A 174 -10.50 11.03 35.11
CA SER A 174 -11.41 11.86 35.91
C SER A 174 -10.96 11.93 37.37
N ASP A 175 -10.52 10.80 37.92
CA ASP A 175 -10.09 10.68 39.31
C ASP A 175 -8.85 11.54 39.59
N VAL A 176 -7.86 11.53 38.68
CA VAL A 176 -6.64 12.35 38.81
C VAL A 176 -6.97 13.85 38.71
N LEU A 177 -7.91 14.23 37.86
CA LEU A 177 -8.37 15.62 37.77
C LEU A 177 -9.10 16.06 39.03
N GLU A 178 -9.95 15.20 39.60
CA GLU A 178 -10.65 15.48 40.85
C GLU A 178 -9.68 15.61 42.02
N GLU A 179 -8.70 14.71 42.13
CA GLU A 179 -7.62 14.81 43.12
C GLU A 179 -6.83 16.11 42.97
N MET A 180 -6.48 16.48 41.74
CA MET A 180 -5.72 17.72 41.49
C MET A 180 -6.54 18.98 41.84
N LEU A 181 -7.85 18.97 41.58
CA LEU A 181 -8.76 20.04 42.00
C LEU A 181 -8.84 20.12 43.53
N ASN A 182 -9.00 18.99 44.21
CA ASN A 182 -9.09 18.93 45.67
C ASN A 182 -7.81 19.42 46.34
N VAL A 183 -6.64 19.04 45.82
CA VAL A 183 -5.34 19.53 46.31
C VAL A 183 -5.19 21.03 46.06
N HIS A 184 -5.62 21.53 44.90
CA HIS A 184 -5.56 22.96 44.58
C HIS A 184 -6.48 23.79 45.49
N ASP A 185 -7.72 23.36 45.70
CA ASP A 185 -8.67 24.01 46.60
C ASP A 185 -8.15 24.02 48.04
N HIS A 186 -7.62 22.88 48.51
CA HIS A 186 -7.00 22.80 49.83
C HIS A 186 -5.82 23.77 49.99
N TYR A 187 -4.96 23.86 48.96
CA TYR A 187 -3.86 24.81 48.93
C TYR A 187 -4.34 26.27 49.01
N GLN A 188 -5.36 26.66 48.23
CA GLN A 188 -5.91 28.01 48.27
C GLN A 188 -6.57 28.33 49.62
N ASN A 189 -7.33 27.39 50.16
CA ASN A 189 -7.94 27.53 51.48
C ASN A 189 -6.88 27.72 52.57
N MET A 190 -5.81 26.92 52.54
CA MET A 190 -4.71 27.04 53.50
C MET A 190 -3.94 28.37 53.34
N LYS A 191 -3.73 28.84 52.11
CA LYS A 191 -3.13 30.15 51.81
C LYS A 191 -3.94 31.30 52.43
N HIS A 192 -5.28 31.22 52.38
CA HIS A 192 -6.15 32.19 53.03
C HIS A 192 -6.09 32.15 54.56
N VAL A 193 -5.95 30.96 55.16
CA VAL A 193 -5.87 30.79 56.63
C VAL A 193 -4.54 31.31 57.19
N ILE A 194 -3.43 31.12 56.47
CA ILE A 194 -2.09 31.52 56.92
C ILE A 194 -1.85 33.03 56.72
N SER A 195 -2.56 33.67 55.79
CA SER A 195 -2.40 35.10 55.52
C SER A 195 -2.90 35.94 56.70
N THR A 196 -2.00 36.70 57.31
CA THR A 196 -2.26 37.49 58.54
C THR A 196 -3.26 38.64 58.35
N GLU A 197 -3.50 39.08 57.12
CA GLU A 197 -4.58 39.99 56.74
C GLU A 197 -5.64 39.25 55.94
N LYS A 198 -6.85 39.13 56.49
CA LYS A 198 -8.00 38.43 55.87
C LYS A 198 -8.42 38.96 54.47
N SER A 199 -7.84 40.07 54.02
CA SER A 199 -8.22 40.75 52.77
C SER A 199 -7.25 40.53 51.61
N LYS A 200 -6.01 40.05 51.84
CA LYS A 200 -5.04 39.81 50.76
C LYS A 200 -4.18 38.57 51.06
N PRO A 201 -4.17 37.55 50.18
CA PRO A 201 -3.31 36.40 50.35
C PRO A 201 -1.84 36.82 50.20
N ASP A 202 -0.97 36.31 51.06
CA ASP A 202 0.45 36.66 51.07
C ASP A 202 1.11 36.26 49.73
N GLN A 203 1.75 37.22 49.07
CA GLN A 203 2.30 37.04 47.72
C GLN A 203 3.43 36.01 47.71
N ALA A 204 4.12 35.83 48.85
CA ALA A 204 5.15 34.80 49.04
C ALA A 204 4.58 33.37 48.98
N LEU A 205 3.30 33.18 49.27
CA LEU A 205 2.60 31.90 49.24
C LEU A 205 1.89 31.64 47.90
N SER A 206 2.12 32.47 46.88
CA SER A 206 1.48 32.34 45.57
C SER A 206 2.36 31.59 44.57
N LEU A 207 2.70 30.34 44.88
CA LEU A 207 3.57 29.49 44.04
C LEU A 207 2.84 28.95 42.80
N ILE A 208 1.54 28.69 42.92
CA ILE A 208 0.69 28.17 41.86
C ILE A 208 -0.31 29.26 41.45
N LYS A 209 -0.56 29.40 40.15
CA LYS A 209 -1.56 30.34 39.62
C LYS A 209 -2.97 29.86 39.94
N ASP A 210 -3.88 30.80 40.18
CA ASP A 210 -5.28 30.48 40.51
C ASP A 210 -6.04 29.84 39.33
N ASP A 211 -5.60 30.09 38.11
CA ASP A 211 -6.15 29.53 36.87
C ASP A 211 -5.50 28.19 36.46
N PHE A 212 -4.67 27.60 37.31
CA PHE A 212 -3.90 26.40 36.98
C PHE A 212 -4.79 25.22 36.53
N PHE A 213 -5.88 24.97 37.25
CA PHE A 213 -6.80 23.88 36.93
C PHE A 213 -7.54 24.14 35.61
N ASP A 214 -8.04 25.36 35.41
CA ASP A 214 -8.71 25.75 34.16
C ASP A 214 -7.78 25.68 32.97
N ASN A 215 -6.51 26.06 33.13
CA ASN A 215 -5.49 25.93 32.10
C ASN A 215 -5.26 24.46 31.72
N ILE A 216 -5.13 23.55 32.69
CA ILE A 216 -4.97 22.13 32.40
C ILE A 216 -6.22 21.56 31.72
N LYS A 217 -7.41 21.90 32.23
CA LYS A 217 -8.68 21.51 31.62
C LYS A 217 -8.79 21.97 30.17
N ASN A 218 -8.41 23.21 29.88
CA ASN A 218 -8.39 23.76 28.52
C ASN A 218 -7.40 23.01 27.62
N ILE A 219 -6.18 22.75 28.09
CA ILE A 219 -5.18 21.96 27.36
C ILE A 219 -5.71 20.55 27.03
N ILE A 220 -6.41 19.91 27.97
CA ILE A 220 -7.01 18.58 27.75
C ILE A 220 -8.14 18.66 26.71
N LEU A 221 -9.02 19.65 26.81
CA LEU A 221 -10.11 19.85 25.85
C LEU A 221 -9.57 20.15 24.44
N GLU A 222 -8.53 20.96 24.33
CA GLU A 222 -7.82 21.22 23.09
C GLU A 222 -7.21 19.95 22.51
N HIS A 223 -6.54 19.14 23.34
CA HIS A 223 -5.99 17.85 22.91
C HIS A 223 -7.10 16.89 22.44
N GLN A 224 -8.22 16.79 23.16
CA GLN A 224 -9.38 15.99 22.75
C GLN A 224 -9.97 16.47 21.43
N GLN A 225 -10.07 17.78 21.22
CA GLN A 225 -10.60 18.37 20.00
C GLN A 225 -9.67 18.14 18.81
N TRP A 226 -8.37 18.41 18.97
CA TRP A 226 -7.34 18.08 17.99
C TRP A 226 -7.40 16.60 17.61
N HIS A 227 -7.60 15.72 18.59
CA HIS A 227 -7.69 14.29 18.37
C HIS A 227 -8.95 13.88 17.58
N LYS A 228 -10.11 14.50 17.85
CA LYS A 228 -11.35 14.32 17.08
C LYS A 228 -11.20 14.78 15.63
N ASP A 229 -10.57 15.95 15.43
CA ASP A 229 -10.32 16.51 14.09
C ASP A 229 -9.33 15.63 13.28
N ARG A 230 -8.40 14.96 13.96
CA ARG A 230 -7.47 14.00 13.33
C ARG A 230 -8.14 12.68 12.94
N LYS A 231 -9.10 12.19 13.72
CA LYS A 231 -9.88 10.96 13.42
C LYS A 231 -10.89 11.17 12.29
N ASN A 232 -11.42 12.39 12.16
CA ASN A 232 -12.35 12.77 11.12
C ASN A 232 -11.75 13.92 10.29
N PRO A 233 -10.93 13.63 9.25
CA PRO A 233 -10.65 14.62 8.22
C PRO A 233 -11.94 14.82 7.38
N SER A 234 -12.95 15.41 7.99
CA SER A 234 -14.04 16.05 7.27
C SER A 234 -13.42 17.14 6.40
N LEU A 235 -13.94 17.29 5.19
CA LEU A 235 -13.69 18.40 4.29
C LEU A 235 -14.07 19.72 4.99
N LYS A 236 -13.24 20.20 5.93
CA LYS A 236 -13.26 21.59 6.36
C LYS A 236 -12.35 22.32 5.40
N SER A 237 -12.99 22.78 4.33
CA SER A 237 -12.51 23.88 3.51
C SER A 237 -11.86 24.94 4.39
N LYS A 238 -10.64 25.33 4.02
CA LYS A 238 -10.07 26.60 4.45
C LYS A 238 -11.11 27.68 4.20
N THR A 239 -11.59 28.33 5.26
CA THR A 239 -12.26 29.62 5.13
C THR A 239 -11.98 30.44 6.37
N LYS A 240 -11.07 31.39 6.19
CA LYS A 240 -10.82 32.65 6.89
C LYS A 240 -9.38 33.03 6.58
N ASP A 241 -9.00 34.17 6.05
CA ASP A 241 -9.60 35.24 5.24
C ASP A 241 -8.36 36.01 4.73
N GLY A 242 -8.40 36.53 3.50
CA GLY A 242 -7.29 37.28 2.92
C GLY A 242 -7.31 37.19 1.41
N GLU A 243 -7.94 38.17 0.79
CA GLU A 243 -8.03 38.39 -0.65
C GLU A 243 -6.69 38.18 -1.38
N GLU A 244 -6.69 37.42 -2.47
CA GLU A 244 -6.22 37.90 -3.78
C GLU A 244 -6.56 36.90 -4.91
N ASN A 245 -7.32 37.42 -5.87
CA ASN A 245 -7.28 37.15 -7.31
C ASN A 245 -7.63 35.76 -7.89
N ARG A 246 -8.89 35.68 -8.35
CA ARG A 246 -9.35 35.26 -9.70
C ARG A 246 -8.34 34.46 -10.54
N GLU A 247 -8.54 33.14 -10.67
CA GLU A 247 -8.27 32.39 -11.93
C GLU A 247 -8.67 30.89 -11.94
N GLU A 248 -9.39 30.36 -10.96
CA GLU A 248 -9.65 28.91 -10.90
C GLU A 248 -11.03 28.46 -11.43
N SER A 249 -11.98 29.37 -11.69
CA SER A 249 -13.30 28.98 -12.22
C SER A 249 -13.32 28.70 -13.73
N SER A 250 -12.26 29.02 -14.47
CA SER A 250 -12.20 28.85 -15.93
C SER A 250 -11.94 27.40 -16.36
N ARG A 251 -11.14 26.65 -15.59
CA ARG A 251 -10.71 25.29 -15.98
C ARG A 251 -11.81 24.25 -15.89
N ASP A 252 -12.74 24.39 -14.95
CA ASP A 252 -13.85 23.44 -14.79
C ASP A 252 -14.99 23.73 -15.77
N SER A 253 -15.23 25.00 -16.13
CA SER A 253 -16.15 25.36 -17.22
C SER A 253 -15.66 24.82 -18.57
N GLU A 254 -14.37 24.99 -18.88
CA GLU A 254 -13.77 24.46 -20.11
C GLU A 254 -13.80 22.93 -20.21
N ARG A 255 -13.73 22.22 -19.07
CA ARG A 255 -13.79 20.74 -19.04
C ARG A 255 -15.20 20.23 -19.33
N CYS A 256 -16.23 20.89 -18.81
CA CYS A 256 -17.62 20.57 -19.11
C CYS A 256 -17.96 20.85 -20.58
N GLU A 257 -17.55 22.01 -21.11
CA GLU A 257 -17.81 22.38 -22.51
C GLU A 257 -17.15 21.42 -23.51
N ARG A 258 -15.91 21.00 -23.26
CA ARG A 258 -15.24 19.98 -24.10
C ARG A 258 -15.97 18.65 -24.05
N ALA A 259 -16.47 18.22 -22.89
CA ALA A 259 -17.21 16.97 -22.76
C ALA A 259 -18.55 16.99 -23.53
N GLU A 260 -19.28 18.11 -23.46
CA GLU A 260 -20.51 18.30 -24.23
C GLU A 260 -20.27 18.37 -25.74
N SER A 261 -19.19 19.04 -26.16
CA SER A 261 -18.76 19.13 -27.56
C SER A 261 -18.46 17.74 -28.13
N LEU A 262 -17.71 16.91 -27.39
CA LEU A 262 -17.41 15.54 -27.78
C LEU A 262 -18.67 14.66 -27.83
N ALA A 263 -19.62 14.86 -26.90
CA ALA A 263 -20.90 14.16 -26.93
C ALA A 263 -21.74 14.52 -28.17
N LYS A 264 -21.78 15.80 -28.55
CA LYS A 264 -22.47 16.29 -29.77
C LYS A 264 -21.81 15.79 -31.05
N ILE A 265 -20.48 15.74 -31.11
CA ILE A 265 -19.75 15.17 -32.27
C ILE A 265 -20.06 13.68 -32.37
N LYS A 266 -20.08 12.96 -31.25
CA LYS A 266 -20.39 11.54 -31.22
C LYS A 266 -21.84 11.28 -31.66
N SER A 267 -22.82 12.00 -31.12
CA SER A 267 -24.22 11.79 -31.52
C SER A 267 -24.45 12.07 -33.02
N LYS A 268 -23.79 13.10 -33.58
CA LYS A 268 -23.86 13.43 -35.00
C LYS A 268 -23.14 12.41 -35.90
N ALA A 269 -22.03 11.84 -35.44
CA ALA A 269 -21.31 10.79 -36.18
C ALA A 269 -22.10 9.46 -36.21
N PHE A 270 -22.86 9.16 -35.16
CA PHE A 270 -23.65 7.93 -35.05
C PHE A 270 -25.10 8.06 -35.52
N SER A 271 -25.60 9.28 -35.80
CA SER A 271 -26.92 9.49 -36.39
C SER A 271 -26.94 9.22 -37.91
N VAL A 272 -25.79 9.22 -38.57
CA VAL A 272 -25.65 8.94 -40.02
C VAL A 272 -25.25 7.47 -40.28
N VAL A 273 -25.73 6.55 -39.45
CA VAL A 273 -25.60 5.12 -39.76
C VAL A 273 -26.77 4.72 -40.65
N ILE A 274 -26.55 4.75 -41.96
CA ILE A 274 -27.36 3.94 -42.89
C ILE A 274 -27.24 2.50 -42.40
N GLN A 275 -28.39 1.89 -42.14
CA GLN A 275 -28.51 0.53 -41.61
C GLN A 275 -27.92 -0.45 -42.64
N ALA A 276 -26.61 -0.70 -42.55
CA ALA A 276 -25.95 -1.69 -43.40
C ALA A 276 -26.53 -3.06 -43.03
N SER A 277 -27.17 -3.69 -44.01
CA SER A 277 -27.79 -5.00 -43.88
C SER A 277 -26.80 -6.02 -43.30
N LYS A 278 -27.15 -6.61 -42.16
CA LYS A 278 -26.39 -7.67 -41.49
C LYS A 278 -26.49 -8.97 -42.28
N SER A 279 -25.81 -9.05 -43.42
CA SER A 279 -25.53 -10.33 -44.08
C SER A 279 -24.26 -10.21 -44.91
N ARG A 280 -23.10 -10.37 -44.26
CA ARG A 280 -21.79 -10.47 -44.94
C ARG A 280 -20.82 -11.41 -44.24
N ARG A 281 -21.34 -12.46 -43.60
CA ARG A 281 -20.55 -13.61 -43.13
C ARG A 281 -20.88 -14.82 -44.00
N HIS A 282 -20.52 -14.75 -45.28
CA HIS A 282 -20.28 -15.88 -46.20
C HIS A 282 -20.18 -15.31 -47.62
N ARG A 283 -19.03 -14.74 -47.97
CA ARG A 283 -18.65 -14.60 -49.38
C ARG A 283 -17.25 -15.16 -49.53
N GLN A 284 -17.17 -16.36 -50.10
CA GLN A 284 -15.91 -16.89 -50.60
C GLN A 284 -15.43 -15.97 -51.72
N VAL A 285 -14.18 -15.56 -51.62
CA VAL A 285 -13.47 -14.82 -52.67
C VAL A 285 -13.18 -15.83 -53.78
N LYS A 286 -13.83 -15.67 -54.94
CA LYS A 286 -13.31 -16.23 -56.19
C LYS A 286 -12.20 -15.30 -56.65
N LEU A 287 -10.98 -15.83 -56.72
CA LEU A 287 -9.87 -15.26 -57.47
C LEU A 287 -10.12 -15.57 -58.94
N ASP A 288 -10.40 -14.56 -59.74
CA ASP A 288 -10.35 -14.66 -61.20
C ASP A 288 -8.89 -14.45 -61.63
N SER A 289 -8.28 -15.52 -62.16
CA SER A 289 -7.03 -15.45 -62.92
C SER A 289 -7.38 -15.50 -64.41
N SER A 290 -6.94 -14.50 -65.17
CA SER A 290 -7.09 -14.45 -66.64
C SER A 290 -5.88 -15.11 -67.32
N ASP A 291 -6.20 -16.21 -68.00
CA ASP A 291 -5.89 -16.64 -69.37
C ASP A 291 -4.51 -17.08 -69.89
N SER A 292 -4.65 -18.11 -70.74
CA SER A 292 -3.79 -18.75 -71.75
C SER A 292 -2.71 -19.74 -71.27
N ASP A 293 -2.56 -20.96 -71.81
CA ASP A 293 -3.26 -21.67 -72.91
C ASP A 293 -2.86 -23.17 -72.91
N SER A 294 -3.64 -23.99 -73.64
CA SER A 294 -3.27 -25.29 -74.26
C SER A 294 -3.65 -26.63 -73.58
N ALA A 295 -4.75 -27.19 -74.12
CA ALA A 295 -4.88 -28.52 -74.75
C ALA A 295 -4.90 -29.87 -73.97
N SER A 296 -6.03 -30.55 -74.18
CA SER A 296 -6.25 -32.00 -74.38
C SER A 296 -6.69 -32.88 -73.19
N GLY A 297 -7.74 -33.70 -73.45
CA GLY A 297 -7.87 -35.04 -72.83
C GLY A 297 -9.07 -35.33 -71.93
N GLN A 298 -10.27 -35.48 -72.51
CA GLN A 298 -11.19 -36.63 -72.40
C GLN A 298 -11.62 -37.29 -71.04
N ILE A 299 -12.92 -37.68 -71.01
CA ILE A 299 -13.62 -38.75 -70.22
C ILE A 299 -14.15 -38.32 -68.83
N GLN A 300 -15.43 -37.95 -68.69
CA GLN A 300 -16.67 -38.74 -68.47
C GLN A 300 -16.84 -39.49 -67.12
N THR A 301 -18.10 -39.43 -66.65
CA THR A 301 -18.84 -40.26 -65.66
C THR A 301 -18.89 -39.69 -64.21
N LYS A 302 -20.01 -39.08 -63.78
CA LYS A 302 -21.36 -39.57 -63.40
C LYS A 302 -21.46 -40.09 -61.95
N ALA A 303 -22.34 -39.42 -61.18
CA ALA A 303 -23.31 -39.96 -60.20
C ALA A 303 -22.76 -40.75 -58.99
N SER A 304 -23.34 -40.79 -57.78
CA SER A 304 -24.54 -40.19 -57.17
C SER A 304 -24.50 -40.50 -55.66
N LYS A 305 -25.29 -39.72 -54.91
CA LYS A 305 -25.68 -39.83 -53.50
C LYS A 305 -25.79 -41.26 -52.93
N LYS A 306 -25.37 -41.46 -51.66
CA LYS A 306 -26.30 -41.71 -50.53
C LYS A 306 -25.64 -41.81 -49.15
N LYS A 307 -26.25 -41.06 -48.23
CA LYS A 307 -26.37 -41.23 -46.76
C LYS A 307 -26.33 -42.70 -46.28
N ARG A 308 -25.68 -42.95 -45.14
CA ARG A 308 -26.37 -43.48 -43.93
C ARG A 308 -25.54 -43.37 -42.64
N THR A 309 -26.31 -43.25 -41.56
CA THR A 309 -26.01 -42.96 -40.16
C THR A 309 -25.95 -44.24 -39.32
N LYS A 310 -25.11 -44.30 -38.27
CA LYS A 310 -25.32 -44.90 -36.92
C LYS A 310 -23.96 -44.99 -36.21
N GLU A 311 -23.69 -44.29 -35.10
CA GLU A 311 -24.12 -44.47 -33.70
C GLU A 311 -23.49 -45.66 -32.94
N THR A 312 -22.79 -45.29 -31.84
CA THR A 312 -22.55 -46.02 -30.57
C THR A 312 -21.67 -47.28 -30.64
N SER A 313 -20.85 -47.67 -29.67
CA SER A 313 -20.85 -47.51 -28.21
C SER A 313 -19.46 -47.83 -27.61
N LYS A 314 -19.33 -47.61 -26.30
CA LYS A 314 -18.16 -47.76 -25.42
C LYS A 314 -17.87 -49.21 -25.00
N SER A 315 -16.61 -49.50 -24.64
CA SER A 315 -16.16 -50.26 -23.45
C SER A 315 -14.65 -49.98 -23.27
N ALA A 316 -14.06 -49.58 -22.13
CA ALA A 316 -14.08 -50.02 -20.74
C ALA A 316 -13.33 -51.35 -20.47
N GLY A 317 -12.13 -51.25 -19.86
CA GLY A 317 -11.69 -52.24 -18.87
C GLY A 317 -10.21 -52.59 -18.81
N ARG A 318 -9.54 -52.11 -17.73
CA ARG A 318 -8.56 -52.81 -16.86
C ARG A 318 -7.19 -53.21 -17.45
N ARG A 319 -6.05 -53.25 -16.74
CA ARG A 319 -5.66 -53.14 -15.32
C ARG A 319 -4.11 -53.07 -15.26
N MET A 320 -3.55 -52.36 -14.27
CA MET A 320 -2.36 -52.71 -13.42
C MET A 320 -0.99 -52.92 -14.14
N SER A 321 0.20 -52.71 -13.59
CA SER A 321 0.75 -52.24 -12.31
C SER A 321 2.29 -52.22 -12.46
N SER A 322 2.96 -51.45 -11.61
CA SER A 322 4.26 -51.76 -10.98
C SER A 322 5.52 -50.96 -11.38
N ARG A 323 5.97 -50.21 -10.36
CA ARG A 323 7.31 -50.16 -9.73
C ARG A 323 8.50 -49.44 -10.40
N SER A 324 8.77 -48.29 -9.80
CA SER A 324 10.00 -47.90 -9.08
C SER A 324 11.36 -47.95 -9.78
N LYS A 325 12.07 -46.81 -9.75
CA LYS A 325 13.48 -46.74 -9.35
C LYS A 325 13.82 -45.35 -8.79
N GLU A 326 14.31 -45.35 -7.56
CA GLU A 326 15.05 -44.27 -6.91
C GLU A 326 16.36 -44.01 -7.66
N LEU A 327 16.77 -42.74 -7.71
CA LEU A 327 18.17 -42.33 -7.78
C LEU A 327 18.29 -41.06 -6.94
N GLY A 328 18.95 -41.17 -5.79
CA GLY A 328 19.39 -40.03 -4.99
C GLY A 328 20.58 -39.35 -5.63
N PHE A 329 20.70 -38.04 -5.41
CA PHE A 329 21.98 -37.36 -5.48
C PHE A 329 22.06 -36.25 -4.43
N GLU A 330 23.10 -36.41 -3.63
CA GLU A 330 23.74 -35.62 -2.59
C GLU A 330 23.60 -34.10 -2.59
N LEU A 331 23.53 -33.60 -1.35
CA LEU A 331 23.91 -32.25 -0.95
C LEU A 331 25.31 -31.89 -1.45
N ARG A 332 25.42 -30.78 -2.18
CA ARG A 332 26.65 -29.98 -2.21
C ARG A 332 26.43 -28.61 -1.60
N SER A 333 26.97 -28.48 -0.39
CA SER A 333 27.40 -27.23 0.22
C SER A 333 28.26 -26.45 -0.78
N SER A 334 27.89 -25.19 -1.06
CA SER A 334 28.78 -24.23 -1.72
C SER A 334 28.95 -23.02 -0.82
N ARG A 335 30.22 -22.79 -0.51
CA ARG A 335 30.78 -21.81 0.39
C ARG A 335 30.63 -20.40 -0.18
N LEU A 336 30.41 -19.44 0.72
CA LEU A 336 30.66 -18.01 0.50
C LEU A 336 32.12 -17.78 0.08
N PRO A 337 32.40 -16.82 -0.81
CA PRO A 337 33.67 -16.12 -0.82
C PRO A 337 33.61 -14.87 0.07
N ARG A 338 34.59 -14.78 0.97
CA ARG A 338 34.97 -13.59 1.73
C ARG A 338 35.51 -12.49 0.79
N GLN A 339 35.31 -11.25 1.24
CA GLN A 339 36.19 -10.07 1.11
C GLN A 339 36.63 -9.66 -0.31
N VAL A 340 36.06 -8.55 -0.79
CA VAL A 340 36.81 -7.59 -1.61
C VAL A 340 36.87 -6.27 -0.86
N LEU A 341 38.09 -5.77 -0.85
CA LEU A 341 38.71 -4.68 -0.12
C LEU A 341 38.02 -3.33 -0.35
N LEU A 342 38.05 -2.53 0.71
CA LEU A 342 37.74 -1.10 0.76
C LEU A 342 38.57 -0.32 -0.29
N GLN A 343 37.89 0.44 -1.14
CA GLN A 343 38.42 1.67 -1.69
C GLN A 343 37.42 2.79 -1.39
N LEU A 344 37.80 3.58 -0.38
CA LEU A 344 37.25 4.91 -0.13
C LEU A 344 37.74 5.83 -1.25
N GLU A 345 36.83 6.40 -2.03
CA GLU A 345 37.11 7.63 -2.78
C GLU A 345 36.24 8.78 -2.25
N PRO A 346 36.77 10.02 -2.22
CA PRO A 346 36.25 11.07 -1.37
C PRO A 346 35.21 11.96 -2.06
N LEU A 347 34.36 12.52 -1.19
CA LEU A 347 33.55 13.74 -1.33
C LEU A 347 33.87 14.65 -2.53
N HIS A 348 32.94 14.72 -3.48
CA HIS A 348 32.78 15.89 -4.36
C HIS A 348 31.68 16.80 -3.78
N GLN A 349 32.09 17.95 -3.27
CA GLN A 349 31.23 19.10 -2.98
C GLN A 349 31.15 20.02 -4.20
N PRO A 350 30.11 20.89 -4.27
CA PRO A 350 29.51 21.33 -5.52
C PRO A 350 30.20 22.52 -6.18
N SER A 351 30.36 22.45 -7.50
CA SER A 351 30.82 23.54 -8.34
C SER A 351 29.77 24.66 -8.42
N LYS A 352 30.19 25.84 -8.00
CA LYS A 352 29.49 27.13 -8.14
C LYS A 352 29.11 27.40 -9.60
N LEU A 353 27.83 27.61 -9.85
CA LEU A 353 27.36 28.29 -11.06
C LEU A 353 27.73 29.77 -10.95
N ARG A 354 28.57 30.24 -11.88
CA ARG A 354 28.85 31.66 -12.10
C ARG A 354 27.93 32.15 -13.21
N LEU A 355 27.26 33.28 -12.96
CA LEU A 355 26.59 34.09 -13.98
C LEU A 355 27.60 34.48 -15.08
N VAL A 356 27.21 34.30 -16.34
CA VAL A 356 27.11 35.35 -17.37
C VAL A 356 25.92 35.01 -18.25
#